data_AF-A0A517VZL3-F1
#
_entry.id   AF-A0A517VZL3-F1
#
_cell.length_a   1.000
_cell.length_b   1.000
_cell.length_c   1.000
_cell.angle_alpha   90.00
_cell.angle_beta   90.00
_cell.angle_gamma   90.00
#
_symmetry.space_group_name_H-M   'P 1'
#
loop_
_entity.id
_entity.type
_entity.pdbx_description
1 polymer ?
#
loop_
_entity_poly.entity_id
_entity_poly.type
_entity_poly.pdbx_seq_one_letter_code
_entity_poly.pdbx_strand_id
1 'polypeptide(L)'
;MSTRYAILIALISFFNLPDAALFAQTNNRNILPSLDVKAASVSGTWTKKENDLIATGKGSRLMLPGKLAGSYSITVEFTRTAGDNSIGVILPVGPGQCLFNLSAFNGEAHGIGLIDGKLARDNETTIKPGTLKNNHPYRLLIEVDVKKNTASISSQLDGRPSLKWRGSPKSLSMFEGWKIPKTDQAGIYTNSDVTFHSITINQLDPKMRMTIPVKPTTKKPSNTISTDNVLYYDRAHGEGLANGLETMARNQNFAVQISDQPISSASLKKVRVLYIRGPSQAFSLDEQKVIIDFVQSGGAFLLVMDEERRMPLQKTGVNEILKPFNMKLTADTQYLHNCGAIAKAGLINKVDRELPFSGGRAIEGGTPFGFQLDKAGKPAQPFAAFQQVNGGGKIIVLAEGMSSMLMGTKEGVRLSGVPRNPAKTTYWGKDSQFFMTEVLAWLMRTKN
;
A
#
# COMPACT_ATOMS: atom_id res chain seq x y z
N MET A 1 -7.27 -33.20 -62.61
CA MET A 1 -8.64 -32.67 -62.49
C MET A 1 -9.38 -33.55 -61.48
N SER A 2 -9.27 -33.30 -60.17
CA SER A 2 -9.79 -32.20 -59.33
C SER A 2 -11.12 -32.57 -58.66
N THR A 3 -10.98 -33.35 -57.59
CA THR A 3 -11.72 -33.26 -56.33
C THR A 3 -11.88 -31.79 -55.90
N ARG A 4 -13.12 -31.31 -55.66
CA ARG A 4 -13.51 -30.20 -54.76
C ARG A 4 -14.99 -29.85 -54.98
N TYR A 5 -15.65 -29.36 -53.92
CA TYR A 5 -17.01 -28.81 -53.83
C TYR A 5 -18.15 -29.75 -53.41
N ALA A 6 -18.21 -30.03 -52.11
CA ALA A 6 -19.47 -30.04 -51.36
C ALA A 6 -19.25 -29.21 -50.09
N ILE A 7 -19.55 -27.91 -50.23
CA ILE A 7 -19.33 -26.84 -49.27
C ILE A 7 -20.48 -26.79 -48.26
N LEU A 8 -20.12 -26.93 -46.99
CA LEU A 8 -20.42 -25.98 -45.91
C LEU A 8 -21.87 -25.43 -45.81
N ILE A 9 -22.79 -26.20 -45.24
CA ILE A 9 -23.94 -25.67 -44.47
C ILE A 9 -24.03 -26.43 -43.15
N ALA A 10 -23.06 -26.20 -42.28
CA ALA A 10 -23.07 -26.64 -40.89
C ALA A 10 -22.23 -25.66 -40.06
N LEU A 11 -22.54 -24.37 -40.13
CA LEU A 11 -21.95 -23.34 -39.29
C LEU A 11 -22.97 -22.21 -39.14
N ILE A 12 -23.09 -21.72 -37.91
CA ILE A 12 -23.98 -20.62 -37.45
C ILE A 12 -25.39 -21.08 -37.03
N SER A 13 -25.48 -21.97 -36.04
CA SER A 13 -26.66 -22.04 -35.15
C SER A 13 -26.29 -22.26 -33.68
N PHE A 14 -25.00 -22.24 -33.34
CA PHE A 14 -24.52 -22.34 -31.96
C PHE A 14 -23.78 -21.07 -31.58
N PHE A 15 -24.50 -20.01 -31.22
CA PHE A 15 -24.09 -19.00 -30.23
C PHE A 15 -25.29 -18.08 -29.89
N ASN A 16 -26.46 -18.67 -29.59
CA ASN A 16 -27.38 -18.04 -28.64
C ASN A 16 -26.88 -18.44 -27.24
N LEU A 17 -25.74 -17.89 -26.84
CA LEU A 17 -25.43 -17.84 -25.42
C LEU A 17 -26.48 -16.91 -24.80
N PRO A 18 -27.22 -17.34 -23.77
CA PRO A 18 -28.10 -16.43 -23.07
C PRO A 18 -27.28 -15.21 -22.62
N ASP A 19 -27.83 -14.01 -22.79
CA ASP A 19 -27.31 -12.71 -22.29
C ASP A 19 -27.07 -12.67 -20.76
N ALA A 20 -27.19 -13.81 -20.08
CA ALA A 20 -26.81 -14.03 -18.72
C ALA A 20 -25.28 -14.27 -18.65
N ALA A 21 -24.60 -13.30 -18.03
CA ALA A 21 -23.25 -13.37 -17.50
C ALA A 21 -22.08 -12.91 -18.40
N LEU A 22 -22.22 -11.79 -19.13
CA LEU A 22 -21.06 -10.91 -19.32
C LEU A 22 -20.91 -10.02 -18.07
N PHE A 23 -20.52 -10.64 -16.96
CA PHE A 23 -20.06 -9.90 -15.79
C PHE A 23 -18.78 -9.14 -16.20
N ALA A 24 -18.69 -7.86 -15.85
CA ALA A 24 -17.44 -7.11 -15.99
C ALA A 24 -16.43 -7.55 -14.91
N GLN A 25 -16.07 -8.82 -14.91
CA GLN A 25 -14.92 -9.30 -14.18
C GLN A 25 -13.73 -9.27 -15.12
N THR A 26 -12.82 -8.34 -14.86
CA THR A 26 -11.64 -8.17 -15.70
C THR A 26 -10.52 -9.09 -15.28
N ASN A 27 -10.62 -9.75 -14.12
CA ASN A 27 -9.55 -10.55 -13.53
C ASN A 27 -8.25 -9.73 -13.43
N ASN A 28 -8.36 -8.51 -12.91
CA ASN A 28 -7.32 -7.49 -12.85
C ASN A 28 -6.77 -7.01 -14.21
N ARG A 29 -7.43 -7.32 -15.34
CA ARG A 29 -7.04 -6.79 -16.65
C ARG A 29 -7.58 -5.37 -16.84
N ASN A 30 -6.79 -4.52 -17.48
CA ASN A 30 -7.21 -3.18 -17.89
C ASN A 30 -8.26 -3.29 -19.00
N ILE A 31 -9.39 -2.58 -18.86
CA ILE A 31 -10.48 -2.60 -19.86
C ILE A 31 -10.29 -1.56 -20.97
N LEU A 32 -9.44 -0.55 -20.77
CA LEU A 32 -9.25 0.51 -21.75
C LEU A 32 -8.82 -0.02 -23.13
N PRO A 33 -7.90 -1.00 -23.26
CA PRO A 33 -7.50 -1.53 -24.56
C PRO A 33 -8.66 -2.09 -25.38
N SER A 34 -9.67 -2.71 -24.75
CA SER A 34 -10.84 -3.28 -25.45
C SER A 34 -12.07 -2.38 -25.44
N LEU A 35 -12.00 -1.19 -24.85
CA LEU A 35 -13.13 -0.27 -24.77
C LEU A 35 -13.45 0.34 -26.15
N ASP A 36 -14.70 0.19 -26.58
CA ASP A 36 -15.31 0.96 -27.68
C ASP A 36 -15.81 2.29 -27.11
N VAL A 37 -15.03 3.36 -27.33
CA VAL A 37 -15.33 4.70 -26.80
C VAL A 37 -16.59 5.29 -27.41
N LYS A 38 -16.89 5.01 -28.69
CA LYS A 38 -18.06 5.59 -29.35
C LYS A 38 -19.34 5.00 -28.77
N ALA A 39 -19.36 3.68 -28.53
CA ALA A 39 -20.50 3.01 -27.91
C ALA A 39 -20.65 3.35 -26.41
N ALA A 40 -19.54 3.61 -25.71
CA ALA A 40 -19.51 3.87 -24.28
C ALA A 40 -19.81 5.34 -23.90
N SER A 41 -19.55 6.29 -24.80
CA SER A 41 -19.68 7.72 -24.52
C SER A 41 -21.14 8.11 -24.28
N VAL A 42 -21.39 8.79 -23.15
CA VAL A 42 -22.72 9.33 -22.80
C VAL A 42 -22.78 10.83 -23.09
N SER A 43 -21.74 11.56 -22.68
CA SER A 43 -21.60 12.99 -22.97
C SER A 43 -20.14 13.44 -22.88
N GLY A 44 -19.83 14.60 -23.47
CA GLY A 44 -18.50 15.18 -23.49
C GLY A 44 -17.59 14.60 -24.56
N THR A 45 -16.36 15.08 -24.60
CA THR A 45 -15.36 14.67 -25.60
C THR A 45 -14.47 13.60 -25.02
N TRP A 46 -14.51 12.41 -25.62
CA TRP A 46 -13.70 11.26 -25.24
C TRP A 46 -12.86 10.79 -26.42
N THR A 47 -11.56 10.69 -26.22
CA THR A 47 -10.61 10.24 -27.23
C THR A 47 -9.76 9.12 -26.66
N LYS A 48 -9.63 8.02 -27.41
CA LYS A 48 -8.68 6.96 -27.09
C LYS A 48 -7.37 7.23 -27.81
N LYS A 49 -6.26 7.19 -27.08
CA LYS A 49 -4.91 7.27 -27.66
C LYS A 49 -4.09 6.12 -27.10
N GLU A 50 -3.74 5.17 -27.96
CA GLU A 50 -3.04 3.94 -27.54
C GLU A 50 -3.84 3.22 -26.44
N ASN A 51 -3.28 3.15 -25.22
CA ASN A 51 -3.91 2.53 -24.05
C ASN A 51 -4.63 3.52 -23.12
N ASP A 52 -4.55 4.82 -23.42
CA ASP A 52 -5.12 5.88 -22.60
C ASP A 52 -6.48 6.32 -23.11
N LEU A 53 -7.34 6.71 -22.16
CA LEU A 53 -8.62 7.33 -22.42
C LEU A 53 -8.59 8.77 -21.93
N ILE A 54 -8.74 9.72 -22.86
CA ILE A 54 -8.63 11.15 -22.61
C ILE A 54 -10.03 11.74 -22.61
N ALA A 55 -10.35 12.49 -21.57
CA ALA A 55 -11.55 13.32 -21.48
C ALA A 55 -11.16 14.79 -21.46
N THR A 56 -11.88 15.61 -22.24
CA THR A 56 -11.74 17.08 -22.19
C THR A 56 -13.07 17.74 -21.90
N GLY A 57 -13.03 18.87 -21.20
CA GLY A 57 -14.21 19.70 -20.91
C GLY A 57 -15.03 19.28 -19.69
N LYS A 58 -16.24 19.86 -19.59
CA LYS A 58 -17.13 19.72 -18.45
C LYS A 58 -18.28 18.76 -18.73
N GLY A 59 -18.75 18.05 -17.70
CA GLY A 59 -19.89 17.14 -17.82
C GLY A 59 -19.61 15.90 -18.67
N SER A 60 -18.35 15.50 -18.79
CA SER A 60 -17.96 14.34 -19.58
C SER A 60 -18.32 13.07 -18.81
N ARG A 61 -19.09 12.17 -19.45
CA ARG A 61 -19.53 10.89 -18.89
C ARG A 61 -19.31 9.77 -19.89
N LEU A 62 -18.76 8.67 -19.40
CA LEU A 62 -18.59 7.45 -20.18
C LEU A 62 -19.03 6.25 -19.34
N MET A 63 -19.80 5.36 -19.95
CA MET A 63 -20.35 4.16 -19.34
C MET A 63 -19.40 2.98 -19.59
N LEU A 64 -19.02 2.28 -18.53
CA LEU A 64 -18.12 1.12 -18.62
C LEU A 64 -18.90 -0.12 -19.06
N PRO A 65 -18.32 -0.99 -19.90
CA PRO A 65 -19.01 -2.18 -20.39
C PRO A 65 -19.25 -3.20 -19.29
N GLY A 66 -20.34 -3.96 -19.45
CA GLY A 66 -20.70 -5.10 -18.62
C GLY A 66 -21.51 -4.74 -17.37
N LYS A 67 -22.37 -5.66 -16.95
CA LYS A 67 -23.25 -5.48 -15.80
C LYS A 67 -22.50 -5.76 -14.50
N LEU A 68 -22.77 -4.96 -13.48
CA LEU A 68 -22.28 -5.15 -12.12
C LEU A 68 -23.45 -5.52 -11.23
N ALA A 69 -23.51 -6.79 -10.86
CA ALA A 69 -24.37 -7.27 -9.79
C ALA A 69 -23.52 -7.66 -8.58
N GLY A 70 -24.09 -7.51 -7.39
CA GLY A 70 -23.45 -7.89 -6.14
C GLY A 70 -22.33 -6.94 -5.72
N SER A 71 -21.31 -7.51 -5.10
CA SER A 71 -20.19 -6.77 -4.49
C SER A 71 -18.98 -6.78 -5.42
N TYR A 72 -18.35 -5.63 -5.62
CA TYR A 72 -17.27 -5.47 -6.59
C TYR A 72 -16.26 -4.41 -6.17
N SER A 73 -15.09 -4.42 -6.81
CA SER A 73 -14.08 -3.38 -6.70
C SER A 73 -13.79 -2.76 -8.07
N ILE A 74 -13.51 -1.46 -8.09
CA ILE A 74 -13.05 -0.72 -9.26
C ILE A 74 -11.73 -0.06 -8.89
N THR A 75 -10.70 -0.27 -9.71
CA THR A 75 -9.47 0.53 -9.65
C THR A 75 -9.41 1.42 -10.87
N VAL A 76 -9.14 2.71 -10.64
CA VAL A 76 -8.94 3.71 -11.69
C VAL A 76 -7.59 4.38 -11.47
N GLU A 77 -6.74 4.36 -12.49
CA GLU A 77 -5.50 5.15 -12.52
C GLU A 77 -5.68 6.30 -13.51
N PHE A 78 -5.40 7.51 -13.05
CA PHE A 78 -5.65 8.71 -13.86
C PHE A 78 -4.69 9.85 -13.51
N THR A 79 -4.55 10.80 -14.43
CA THR A 79 -3.87 12.07 -14.22
C THR A 79 -4.80 13.20 -14.63
N ARG A 80 -5.09 14.12 -13.71
CA ARG A 80 -5.73 15.39 -14.07
C ARG A 80 -4.71 16.27 -14.78
N THR A 81 -4.92 16.60 -16.04
CA THR A 81 -3.97 17.39 -16.84
C THR A 81 -4.25 18.89 -16.71
N ALA A 82 -5.52 19.29 -16.60
CA ALA A 82 -5.93 20.67 -16.36
C ALA A 82 -7.25 20.76 -15.59
N GLY A 83 -7.54 21.96 -15.06
CA GLY A 83 -8.72 22.23 -14.23
C GLY A 83 -8.51 21.91 -12.74
N ASP A 84 -9.54 22.19 -11.95
CA ASP A 84 -9.59 22.05 -10.50
C ASP A 84 -10.87 21.34 -10.02
N ASN A 85 -11.69 20.87 -10.96
CA ASN A 85 -13.02 20.36 -10.68
C ASN A 85 -13.06 18.82 -10.65
N SER A 86 -14.26 18.28 -10.48
CA SER A 86 -14.50 16.90 -10.08
C SER A 86 -14.00 15.88 -11.09
N ILE A 87 -13.40 14.81 -10.57
CA ILE A 87 -13.17 13.53 -11.25
C ILE A 87 -13.89 12.48 -10.43
N GLY A 88 -14.70 11.63 -11.05
CA GLY A 88 -15.52 10.70 -10.31
C GLY A 88 -15.80 9.39 -11.00
N VAL A 89 -16.31 8.46 -10.21
CA VAL A 89 -16.76 7.14 -10.65
C VAL A 89 -18.23 7.00 -10.31
N ILE A 90 -19.06 6.67 -11.30
CA ILE A 90 -20.48 6.37 -11.13
C ILE A 90 -20.58 4.90 -10.75
N LEU A 91 -21.18 4.64 -9.59
CA LEU A 91 -21.25 3.32 -8.97
C LEU A 91 -22.69 2.81 -8.98
N PRO A 92 -22.97 1.63 -9.57
CA PRO A 92 -24.23 0.94 -9.38
C PRO A 92 -24.32 0.39 -7.94
N VAL A 93 -25.37 0.76 -7.21
CA VAL A 93 -25.59 0.34 -5.81
C VAL A 93 -27.04 -0.08 -5.62
N GLY A 94 -27.29 -1.38 -5.71
CA GLY A 94 -28.66 -1.91 -5.72
C GLY A 94 -29.40 -1.47 -6.99
N PRO A 95 -30.63 -0.93 -6.89
CA PRO A 95 -31.39 -0.48 -8.06
C PRO A 95 -30.98 0.92 -8.58
N GLY A 96 -30.09 1.62 -7.88
CA GLY A 96 -29.71 3.00 -8.16
C GLY A 96 -28.24 3.18 -8.52
N GLN A 97 -27.86 4.44 -8.74
CA GLN A 97 -26.48 4.87 -8.99
C GLN A 97 -26.12 5.97 -8.00
N CYS A 98 -24.85 6.04 -7.61
CA CYS A 98 -24.29 7.21 -6.93
C CYS A 98 -22.95 7.62 -7.55
N LEU A 99 -22.57 8.88 -7.38
CA LEU A 99 -21.27 9.39 -7.83
C LEU A 99 -20.28 9.41 -6.68
N PHE A 100 -19.14 8.74 -6.82
CA PHE A 100 -17.98 8.96 -5.96
C PHE A 100 -17.16 10.10 -6.55
N ASN A 101 -16.95 11.20 -5.82
CA ASN A 101 -16.25 12.39 -6.31
C ASN A 101 -14.90 12.61 -5.62
N LEU A 102 -13.90 12.92 -6.45
CA LEU A 102 -12.66 13.57 -6.06
C LEU A 102 -12.64 15.00 -6.58
N SER A 103 -12.05 15.95 -5.85
CA SER A 103 -12.04 17.38 -6.22
C SER A 103 -13.38 17.99 -6.58
N ALA A 104 -14.45 17.60 -5.88
CA ALA A 104 -15.74 18.28 -6.03
C ALA A 104 -15.63 19.75 -5.57
N PHE A 105 -16.45 20.61 -6.19
CA PHE A 105 -16.55 22.03 -5.85
C PHE A 105 -15.19 22.74 -5.88
N ASN A 106 -14.49 22.66 -7.03
CA ASN A 106 -13.18 23.31 -7.23
C ASN A 106 -12.13 22.86 -6.19
N GLY A 107 -12.12 21.57 -5.86
CA GLY A 107 -11.16 21.01 -4.90
C GLY A 107 -11.51 21.19 -3.43
N GLU A 108 -12.71 21.68 -3.10
CA GLU A 108 -13.17 21.81 -1.72
C GLU A 108 -13.24 20.45 -1.01
N ALA A 109 -13.85 19.44 -1.67
CA ALA A 109 -14.17 18.18 -1.01
C ALA A 109 -13.98 16.92 -1.88
N HIS A 110 -13.73 15.80 -1.22
CA HIS A 110 -14.04 14.46 -1.72
C HIS A 110 -15.30 13.94 -1.02
N GLY A 111 -16.05 13.04 -1.65
CA GLY A 111 -17.25 12.48 -1.04
C GLY A 111 -18.15 11.72 -2.01
N ILE A 112 -19.18 11.06 -1.47
CA ILE A 112 -20.29 10.53 -2.25
C ILE A 112 -21.24 11.69 -2.59
N GLY A 113 -21.67 11.77 -3.86
CA GLY A 113 -22.40 12.88 -4.47
C GLY A 113 -23.63 13.33 -3.68
N LEU A 114 -24.60 12.42 -3.50
CA LEU A 114 -25.80 12.67 -2.70
C LEU A 114 -26.06 11.51 -1.73
N ILE A 115 -26.26 11.85 -0.46
CA ILE A 115 -26.74 10.94 0.59
C ILE A 115 -27.91 11.63 1.31
N ASP A 116 -29.09 11.02 1.26
CA ASP A 116 -30.33 11.58 1.81
C ASP A 116 -30.56 13.05 1.35
N GLY A 117 -30.23 13.33 0.09
CA GLY A 117 -30.33 14.66 -0.54
C GLY A 117 -29.20 15.63 -0.20
N LYS A 118 -28.25 15.27 0.67
CA LYS A 118 -27.10 16.12 1.04
C LYS A 118 -25.91 15.92 0.11
N LEU A 119 -25.33 17.03 -0.33
CA LEU A 119 -24.17 17.10 -1.20
C LEU A 119 -22.91 16.49 -0.57
N ALA A 120 -21.95 16.08 -1.42
CA ALA A 120 -20.65 15.54 -1.02
C ALA A 120 -19.81 16.45 -0.09
N ARG A 121 -20.11 17.75 0.00
CA ARG A 121 -19.44 18.69 0.93
C ARG A 121 -20.18 18.88 2.26
N ASP A 122 -21.39 18.35 2.34
CA ASP A 122 -22.39 18.57 3.41
C ASP A 122 -22.91 17.25 4.02
N ASN A 123 -22.36 16.10 3.60
CA ASN A 123 -22.77 14.77 4.09
C ASN A 123 -21.65 14.09 4.88
N GLU A 124 -21.96 12.96 5.51
CA GLU A 124 -21.07 12.23 6.43
C GLU A 124 -19.80 11.66 5.78
N THR A 125 -19.72 11.71 4.44
CA THR A 125 -18.57 11.21 3.68
C THR A 125 -17.61 12.30 3.22
N THR A 126 -17.87 13.55 3.62
CA THR A 126 -17.08 14.72 3.27
C THR A 126 -15.64 14.59 3.77
N ILE A 127 -14.67 14.77 2.88
CA ILE A 127 -13.25 14.88 3.21
C ILE A 127 -12.74 16.22 2.69
N LYS A 128 -12.17 17.04 3.58
CA LYS A 128 -11.59 18.35 3.26
C LYS A 128 -10.12 18.42 3.72
N PRO A 129 -9.22 19.06 2.95
CA PRO A 129 -9.44 19.55 1.59
C PRO A 129 -9.57 18.40 0.59
N GLY A 130 -10.37 18.60 -0.46
CA GLY A 130 -10.57 17.65 -1.57
C GLY A 130 -9.67 17.91 -2.78
N THR A 131 -8.52 18.55 -2.60
CA THR A 131 -7.72 19.05 -3.72
C THR A 131 -6.88 17.95 -4.35
N LEU A 132 -6.98 17.79 -5.67
CA LEU A 132 -6.01 17.04 -6.47
C LEU A 132 -4.94 18.00 -7.03
N LYS A 133 -3.76 17.47 -7.35
CA LYS A 133 -2.68 18.18 -8.02
C LYS A 133 -2.69 17.83 -9.51
N ASN A 134 -2.58 18.82 -10.38
CA ASN A 134 -2.48 18.57 -11.81
C ASN A 134 -1.14 17.90 -12.13
N ASN A 135 -1.15 17.06 -13.15
CA ASN A 135 0.01 16.29 -13.62
C ASN A 135 0.59 15.33 -12.57
N HIS A 136 -0.17 15.01 -11.53
CA HIS A 136 0.14 13.94 -10.57
C HIS A 136 -0.63 12.67 -10.95
N PRO A 137 0.03 11.52 -11.08
CA PRO A 137 -0.66 10.24 -11.29
C PRO A 137 -1.34 9.80 -9.99
N TYR A 138 -2.63 9.53 -10.06
CA TYR A 138 -3.45 9.03 -8.97
C TYR A 138 -3.88 7.61 -9.22
N ARG A 139 -3.99 6.85 -8.14
CA ARG A 139 -4.66 5.55 -8.13
C ARG A 139 -5.79 5.53 -7.12
N LEU A 140 -7.01 5.40 -7.63
CA LEU A 140 -8.23 5.29 -6.85
C LEU A 140 -8.71 3.84 -6.84
N LEU A 141 -8.78 3.22 -5.67
CA LEU A 141 -9.46 1.95 -5.45
C LEU A 141 -10.79 2.22 -4.73
N ILE A 142 -11.89 1.71 -5.27
CA ILE A 142 -13.23 1.74 -4.65
C ILE A 142 -13.72 0.30 -4.49
N GLU A 143 -14.26 -0.02 -3.33
CA GLU A 143 -15.00 -1.25 -3.08
C GLU A 143 -16.45 -0.93 -2.74
N VAL A 144 -17.36 -1.66 -3.37
CA VAL A 144 -18.80 -1.60 -3.15
C VAL A 144 -19.26 -2.98 -2.70
N ASP A 145 -19.76 -3.09 -1.47
CA ASP A 145 -20.35 -4.32 -0.95
C ASP A 145 -21.86 -4.13 -0.84
N VAL A 146 -22.62 -4.81 -1.72
CA VAL A 146 -24.08 -4.73 -1.76
C VAL A 146 -24.69 -5.97 -1.12
N LYS A 147 -25.49 -5.76 -0.08
CA LYS A 147 -26.35 -6.75 0.55
C LYS A 147 -27.80 -6.29 0.45
N LYS A 148 -28.76 -7.21 0.57
CA LYS A 148 -30.21 -6.98 0.36
C LYS A 148 -30.68 -5.56 0.73
N ASN A 149 -30.49 -5.15 1.99
CA ASN A 149 -30.97 -3.86 2.51
C ASN A 149 -29.83 -2.93 2.97
N THR A 150 -28.58 -3.21 2.60
CA THR A 150 -27.44 -2.43 3.08
C THR A 150 -26.32 -2.46 2.06
N ALA A 151 -25.74 -1.31 1.78
CA ALA A 151 -24.49 -1.21 1.04
C ALA A 151 -23.39 -0.63 1.91
N SER A 152 -22.14 -0.93 1.57
CA SER A 152 -21.00 -0.16 2.01
C SER A 152 -20.10 0.21 0.84
N ILE A 153 -19.56 1.42 0.91
CA ILE A 153 -18.62 1.95 -0.07
C ILE A 153 -17.36 2.36 0.69
N SER A 154 -16.21 1.89 0.26
CA SER A 154 -14.92 2.31 0.82
C SER A 154 -13.93 2.60 -0.29
N SER A 155 -12.99 3.50 -0.05
CA SER A 155 -11.98 3.83 -1.04
C SER A 155 -10.59 4.08 -0.45
N GLN A 156 -9.59 3.93 -1.33
CA GLN A 156 -8.23 4.36 -1.11
C GLN A 156 -7.78 5.25 -2.26
N LEU A 157 -7.05 6.32 -1.96
CA LEU A 157 -6.35 7.15 -2.93
C LEU A 157 -4.85 7.03 -2.66
N ASP A 158 -4.09 6.56 -3.64
CA ASP A 158 -2.65 6.28 -3.53
C ASP A 158 -2.30 5.38 -2.34
N GLY A 159 -3.12 4.34 -2.13
CA GLY A 159 -2.99 3.37 -1.03
C GLY A 159 -3.39 3.89 0.35
N ARG A 160 -3.78 5.16 0.47
CA ARG A 160 -4.26 5.75 1.73
C ARG A 160 -5.78 5.65 1.80
N PRO A 161 -6.35 5.13 2.90
CA PRO A 161 -7.80 5.17 3.11
C PRO A 161 -8.34 6.59 2.93
N SER A 162 -9.34 6.74 2.07
CA SER A 162 -9.94 8.03 1.77
C SER A 162 -11.34 8.10 2.37
N LEU A 163 -12.27 7.27 1.91
CA LEU A 163 -13.68 7.35 2.28
C LEU A 163 -14.21 6.03 2.81
N LYS A 164 -15.18 6.08 3.72
CA LYS A 164 -15.97 4.93 4.13
C LYS A 164 -17.41 5.33 4.43
N TRP A 165 -18.35 4.60 3.85
CA TRP A 165 -19.78 4.77 4.06
C TRP A 165 -20.48 3.43 4.19
N ARG A 166 -21.54 3.38 5.00
CA ARG A 166 -22.42 2.22 5.13
C ARG A 166 -23.82 2.68 5.45
N GLY A 167 -24.80 2.21 4.68
CA GLY A 167 -26.19 2.60 4.88
C GLY A 167 -27.14 1.89 3.94
N SER A 168 -28.38 2.38 3.89
CA SER A 168 -29.38 1.91 2.94
C SER A 168 -29.00 2.35 1.52
N PRO A 169 -29.00 1.46 0.51
CA PRO A 169 -28.80 1.87 -0.88
C PRO A 169 -29.80 2.95 -1.34
N LYS A 170 -30.99 3.02 -0.72
CA LYS A 170 -32.01 4.04 -1.02
C LYS A 170 -31.62 5.46 -0.58
N SER A 171 -30.67 5.58 0.36
CA SER A 171 -30.13 6.88 0.77
C SER A 171 -29.21 7.46 -0.29
N LEU A 172 -28.64 6.62 -1.16
CA LEU A 172 -27.75 7.05 -2.22
C LEU A 172 -28.55 7.51 -3.44
N SER A 173 -28.18 8.68 -3.97
CA SER A 173 -28.76 9.18 -5.20
C SER A 173 -27.73 9.98 -6.01
N MET A 174 -28.16 10.53 -7.14
CA MET A 174 -27.34 11.33 -8.03
C MET A 174 -28.22 12.34 -8.77
N PHE A 175 -27.68 13.52 -9.05
CA PHE A 175 -28.36 14.52 -9.88
C PHE A 175 -28.68 13.95 -11.26
N GLU A 176 -29.85 14.30 -11.79
CA GLU A 176 -30.36 13.75 -13.06
C GLU A 176 -29.38 13.98 -14.22
N GLY A 177 -28.82 15.20 -14.29
CA GLY A 177 -27.82 15.56 -15.31
C GLY A 177 -26.51 14.80 -15.24
N TRP A 178 -26.27 13.96 -14.21
CA TRP A 178 -25.07 13.15 -14.06
C TRP A 178 -25.30 11.65 -14.26
N LYS A 179 -26.56 11.20 -14.38
CA LYS A 179 -26.89 9.79 -14.60
C LYS A 179 -26.35 9.27 -15.92
N ILE A 180 -26.02 7.98 -15.94
CA ILE A 180 -25.77 7.23 -17.17
C ILE A 180 -26.98 6.35 -17.48
N PRO A 181 -27.23 6.00 -18.76
CA PRO A 181 -28.49 5.35 -19.16
C PRO A 181 -28.77 4.02 -18.47
N LYS A 182 -27.73 3.25 -18.11
CA LYS A 182 -27.88 1.92 -17.51
C LYS A 182 -27.49 1.95 -16.02
N THR A 183 -28.44 1.68 -15.14
CA THR A 183 -28.26 1.70 -13.67
C THR A 183 -27.50 0.52 -13.11
N ASP A 184 -27.30 -0.53 -13.90
CA ASP A 184 -26.54 -1.73 -13.57
C ASP A 184 -25.08 -1.69 -14.08
N GLN A 185 -24.62 -0.56 -14.59
CA GLN A 185 -23.25 -0.38 -15.10
C GLN A 185 -22.52 0.71 -14.31
N ALA A 186 -21.21 0.57 -14.20
CA ALA A 186 -20.35 1.64 -13.71
C ALA A 186 -20.09 2.68 -14.80
N GLY A 187 -19.64 3.85 -14.40
CA GLY A 187 -19.21 4.91 -15.30
C GLY A 187 -18.07 5.71 -14.74
N ILE A 188 -17.45 6.52 -15.59
CA ILE A 188 -16.49 7.54 -15.22
C ILE A 188 -17.06 8.92 -15.57
N TYR A 189 -16.72 9.89 -14.75
CA TYR A 189 -17.20 11.26 -14.83
C TYR A 189 -16.06 12.25 -14.64
N THR A 190 -16.08 13.36 -15.38
CA THR A 190 -15.16 14.47 -15.12
C THR A 190 -15.73 15.83 -15.51
N ASN A 191 -15.34 16.86 -14.75
CA ASN A 191 -15.48 18.28 -15.06
C ASN A 191 -14.13 18.96 -15.34
N SER A 192 -13.10 18.17 -15.59
CA SER A 192 -11.72 18.57 -15.78
C SER A 192 -11.11 17.78 -16.94
N ASP A 193 -9.97 18.26 -17.45
CA ASP A 193 -9.21 17.51 -18.45
C ASP A 193 -8.43 16.40 -17.74
N VAL A 194 -8.62 15.16 -18.19
CA VAL A 194 -8.12 13.96 -17.51
C VAL A 194 -7.66 12.93 -18.53
N THR A 195 -6.52 12.31 -18.23
CA THR A 195 -6.11 11.07 -18.87
C THR A 195 -6.32 9.92 -17.90
N PHE A 196 -7.13 8.93 -18.28
CA PHE A 196 -7.28 7.67 -17.58
C PHE A 196 -6.32 6.65 -18.22
N HIS A 197 -5.46 6.05 -17.39
CA HIS A 197 -4.40 5.13 -17.81
C HIS A 197 -4.83 3.68 -17.68
N SER A 198 -5.61 3.38 -16.63
CA SER A 198 -6.14 2.04 -16.44
C SER A 198 -7.46 2.06 -15.69
N ILE A 199 -8.34 1.12 -16.06
CA ILE A 199 -9.55 0.83 -15.32
C ILE A 199 -9.66 -0.69 -15.20
N THR A 200 -9.80 -1.19 -13.98
CA THR A 200 -10.03 -2.61 -13.70
C THR A 200 -11.26 -2.77 -12.83
N ILE A 201 -12.03 -3.84 -13.05
CA ILE A 201 -13.23 -4.14 -12.28
C ILE A 201 -13.21 -5.61 -11.89
N ASN A 202 -13.43 -5.91 -10.62
CA ASN A 202 -13.42 -7.28 -10.12
C ASN A 202 -14.60 -7.53 -9.21
N GLN A 203 -15.17 -8.74 -9.29
CA GLN A 203 -16.09 -9.21 -8.26
C GLN A 203 -15.33 -9.36 -6.94
N LEU A 204 -15.95 -8.93 -5.84
CA LEU A 204 -15.38 -9.08 -4.52
C LEU A 204 -15.66 -10.48 -4.00
N ASP A 205 -14.61 -11.29 -3.89
CA ASP A 205 -14.64 -12.41 -2.97
C ASP A 205 -14.80 -11.84 -1.53
N PRO A 206 -15.73 -12.37 -0.70
CA PRO A 206 -15.83 -12.01 0.70
C PRO A 206 -14.49 -12.01 1.47
N LYS A 207 -13.51 -12.81 1.05
CA LYS A 207 -12.15 -12.90 1.60
C LYS A 207 -11.18 -11.83 1.09
N MET A 208 -11.49 -11.18 -0.04
CA MET A 208 -10.66 -10.17 -0.72
C MET A 208 -11.08 -8.74 -0.43
N ARG A 209 -12.11 -8.55 0.40
CA ARG A 209 -12.55 -7.22 0.85
C ARG A 209 -11.36 -6.49 1.46
N MET A 210 -11.26 -5.18 1.24
CA MET A 210 -10.51 -4.28 2.10
C MET A 210 -11.02 -4.54 3.50
N THR A 211 -10.30 -5.41 4.22
CA THR A 211 -10.60 -5.64 5.61
C THR A 211 -10.44 -4.27 6.23
N ILE A 212 -11.53 -3.79 6.82
CA ILE A 212 -11.44 -2.85 7.94
C ILE A 212 -10.22 -3.34 8.70
N PRO A 213 -9.15 -2.54 8.90
CA PRO A 213 -8.17 -2.88 9.91
C PRO A 213 -9.02 -3.25 11.10
N VAL A 214 -9.07 -4.55 11.47
CA VAL A 214 -10.04 -5.06 12.46
C VAL A 214 -10.04 -3.99 13.50
N LYS A 215 -11.16 -3.25 13.67
CA LYS A 215 -11.19 -2.15 14.64
C LYS A 215 -10.74 -2.89 15.89
N PRO A 216 -9.49 -2.67 16.37
CA PRO A 216 -8.92 -3.59 17.34
C PRO A 216 -9.97 -3.63 18.40
N THR A 217 -10.48 -4.83 18.71
CA THR A 217 -11.60 -5.00 19.66
C THR A 217 -11.30 -4.05 20.77
N THR A 218 -12.05 -2.96 20.79
CA THR A 218 -11.55 -1.73 21.38
C THR A 218 -11.89 -1.93 22.83
N LYS A 219 -10.99 -2.62 23.55
CA LYS A 219 -10.48 -1.97 24.75
C LYS A 219 -10.16 -0.57 24.28
N LYS A 220 -11.06 0.36 24.63
CA LYS A 220 -10.86 1.81 24.51
C LYS A 220 -9.36 2.03 24.66
N PRO A 221 -8.65 2.61 23.67
CA PRO A 221 -7.21 2.76 23.77
C PRO A 221 -6.97 3.31 25.16
N SER A 222 -6.27 2.52 25.94
CA SER A 222 -5.86 2.91 27.26
C SER A 222 -5.07 4.18 27.00
N ASN A 223 -5.64 5.35 27.33
CA ASN A 223 -4.90 6.62 27.22
C ASN A 223 -3.63 6.57 28.08
N THR A 224 -3.57 5.63 29.01
CA THR A 224 -2.34 5.12 29.59
C THR A 224 -1.59 4.24 28.59
N ILE A 225 -0.70 4.86 27.82
CA ILE A 225 0.41 4.17 27.15
C ILE A 225 1.19 3.43 28.24
N SER A 226 1.49 2.14 28.03
CA SER A 226 2.29 1.37 28.98
C SER A 226 3.65 2.06 29.19
N THR A 227 3.95 2.41 30.44
CA THR A 227 5.28 2.92 30.84
C THR A 227 6.37 1.86 30.75
N ASP A 228 5.98 0.59 30.59
CA ASP A 228 6.87 -0.56 30.68
C ASP A 228 7.30 -1.07 29.28
N ASN A 229 6.64 -0.57 28.22
CA ASN A 229 6.97 -0.88 26.82
C ASN A 229 7.45 0.38 26.11
N VAL A 230 8.72 0.75 26.32
CA VAL A 230 9.34 1.91 25.66
C VAL A 230 10.27 1.46 24.55
N LEU A 231 10.09 2.03 23.36
CA LEU A 231 11.05 1.98 22.27
C LEU A 231 11.90 3.25 22.32
N TYR A 232 13.22 3.11 22.51
CA TYR A 232 14.17 4.21 22.34
C TYR A 232 14.57 4.30 20.88
N TYR A 233 14.29 5.44 20.26
CA TYR A 233 14.67 5.71 18.88
C TYR A 233 15.89 6.64 18.87
N ASP A 234 17.02 6.11 18.42
CA ASP A 234 18.27 6.86 18.31
C ASP A 234 18.25 7.77 17.08
N ARG A 235 18.20 9.08 17.33
CA ARG A 235 18.35 10.13 16.30
C ARG A 235 19.74 10.78 16.35
N ALA A 236 20.51 10.56 17.42
CA ALA A 236 21.86 11.08 17.57
C ALA A 236 22.82 10.57 16.48
N HIS A 237 22.68 9.30 16.08
CA HIS A 237 23.53 8.69 15.06
C HIS A 237 22.80 8.45 13.74
N GLY A 238 21.47 8.34 13.79
CA GLY A 238 20.64 7.84 12.70
C GLY A 238 19.84 8.88 11.92
N GLU A 239 18.97 8.37 11.06
CA GLU A 239 17.98 9.15 10.34
C GLU A 239 16.81 9.57 11.25
N GLY A 240 16.05 10.57 10.78
CA GLY A 240 14.79 10.97 11.39
C GLY A 240 13.78 9.81 11.52
N LEU A 241 12.75 10.03 12.34
CA LEU A 241 11.76 9.03 12.72
C LEU A 241 11.19 8.31 11.49
N ALA A 242 11.17 6.98 11.53
CA ALA A 242 10.56 6.17 10.47
C ALA A 242 9.08 6.54 10.29
N ASN A 243 8.67 6.76 9.03
CA ASN A 243 7.28 7.08 8.70
C ASN A 243 6.32 6.01 9.27
N GLY A 244 5.29 6.47 9.96
CA GLY A 244 4.25 5.60 10.53
C GLY A 244 4.62 4.92 11.86
N LEU A 245 5.83 5.11 12.39
CA LEU A 245 6.24 4.47 13.66
C LEU A 245 5.35 4.90 14.84
N GLU A 246 4.96 6.17 14.96
CA GLU A 246 4.06 6.62 16.03
C GLU A 246 2.66 6.01 15.92
N THR A 247 2.16 5.87 14.70
CA THR A 247 0.88 5.19 14.44
C THR A 247 0.97 3.71 14.83
N MET A 248 2.09 3.06 14.51
CA MET A 248 2.35 1.69 14.93
C MET A 248 2.45 1.56 16.45
N ALA A 249 3.16 2.48 17.10
CA ALA A 249 3.31 2.55 18.55
C ALA A 249 1.97 2.61 19.28
N ARG A 250 1.09 3.52 18.82
CA ARG A 250 -0.29 3.62 19.33
C ARG A 250 -1.08 2.33 19.12
N ASN A 251 -0.97 1.73 17.94
CA ASN A 251 -1.70 0.50 17.62
C ASN A 251 -1.20 -0.74 18.37
N GLN A 252 0.06 -0.73 18.81
CA GLN A 252 0.72 -1.83 19.51
C GLN A 252 0.95 -1.55 21.01
N ASN A 253 0.41 -0.44 21.53
CA ASN A 253 0.48 -0.04 22.94
C ASN A 253 1.92 0.03 23.52
N PHE A 254 2.81 0.74 22.82
CA PHE A 254 4.14 1.07 23.30
C PHE A 254 4.43 2.57 23.14
N ALA A 255 5.34 3.11 23.97
CA ALA A 255 5.82 4.48 23.87
C ALA A 255 7.04 4.57 22.94
N VAL A 256 7.21 5.69 22.26
CA VAL A 256 8.45 6.00 21.52
C VAL A 256 9.16 7.15 22.23
N GLN A 257 10.37 6.90 22.70
CA GLN A 257 11.29 7.89 23.24
C GLN A 257 12.33 8.22 22.17
N ILE A 258 12.22 9.40 21.55
CA ILE A 258 13.19 9.87 20.56
C ILE A 258 14.29 10.63 21.29
N SER A 259 15.55 10.39 20.93
CA SER A 259 16.69 11.04 21.57
C SER A 259 17.75 11.49 20.56
N ASP A 260 18.23 12.71 20.72
CA ASP A 260 19.41 13.28 20.05
C ASP A 260 20.68 13.18 20.89
N GLN A 261 20.60 12.56 22.07
CA GLN A 261 21.72 12.44 22.98
C GLN A 261 22.44 11.10 22.80
N PRO A 262 23.75 11.06 23.07
CA PRO A 262 24.52 9.80 23.12
C PRO A 262 23.83 8.72 23.95
N ILE A 263 23.96 7.48 23.51
CA ILE A 263 23.32 6.34 24.18
C ILE A 263 24.04 6.06 25.50
N SER A 264 23.30 5.91 26.59
CA SER A 264 23.87 5.66 27.92
C SER A 264 23.04 4.64 28.70
N SER A 265 23.64 3.99 29.70
CA SER A 265 22.90 3.07 30.58
C SER A 265 21.71 3.77 31.25
N ALA A 266 21.84 5.07 31.55
CA ALA A 266 20.75 5.87 32.09
C ALA A 266 19.59 6.02 31.10
N SER A 267 19.88 6.28 29.82
CA SER A 267 18.84 6.44 28.80
C SER A 267 18.11 5.14 28.47
N LEU A 268 18.73 3.98 28.74
CA LEU A 268 18.15 2.65 28.49
C LEU A 268 17.44 1.98 29.69
N LYS A 269 17.46 2.59 30.89
CA LYS A 269 16.98 1.96 32.15
C LYS A 269 15.51 1.50 32.15
N LYS A 270 14.66 2.04 31.28
CA LYS A 270 13.24 1.65 31.11
C LYS A 270 12.88 1.30 29.66
N VAL A 271 13.91 1.07 28.85
CA VAL A 271 13.76 0.82 27.43
C VAL A 271 13.60 -0.68 27.21
N ARG A 272 12.59 -1.06 26.44
CA ARG A 272 12.39 -2.43 25.99
C ARG A 272 13.15 -2.70 24.69
N VAL A 273 13.04 -1.76 23.75
CA VAL A 273 13.62 -1.86 22.41
C VAL A 273 14.48 -0.64 22.14
N LEU A 274 15.76 -0.84 21.85
CA LEU A 274 16.61 0.16 21.22
C LEU A 274 16.46 0.02 19.69
N TYR A 275 16.05 1.09 19.02
CA TYR A 275 15.94 1.14 17.56
C TYR A 275 16.93 2.17 17.01
N ILE A 276 17.95 1.68 16.31
CA ILE A 276 18.91 2.47 15.54
C ILE A 276 18.56 2.33 14.07
N ARG A 277 18.12 3.42 13.44
CA ARG A 277 17.77 3.44 12.03
C ARG A 277 18.72 4.35 11.27
N GLY A 278 19.45 3.74 10.35
CA GLY A 278 20.31 4.42 9.41
C GLY A 278 21.47 5.20 10.02
N PRO A 279 22.31 4.56 10.86
CA PRO A 279 23.42 5.25 11.51
C PRO A 279 24.41 5.79 10.47
N SER A 280 24.81 7.05 10.65
CA SER A 280 25.79 7.78 9.81
C SER A 280 26.96 8.37 10.62
N GLN A 281 26.84 8.34 11.95
CA GLN A 281 27.87 8.78 12.90
C GLN A 281 28.50 7.57 13.60
N ALA A 282 29.74 7.77 14.08
CA ALA A 282 30.46 6.76 14.84
C ALA A 282 29.88 6.64 16.25
N PHE A 283 29.67 5.41 16.73
CA PHE A 283 29.40 5.16 18.14
C PHE A 283 30.71 5.18 18.92
N SER A 284 30.75 5.90 20.04
CA SER A 284 31.87 5.82 20.97
C SER A 284 32.03 4.42 21.56
N LEU A 285 33.22 4.09 22.10
CA LEU A 285 33.45 2.79 22.75
C LEU A 285 32.50 2.57 23.94
N ASP A 286 32.18 3.62 24.68
CA ASP A 286 31.24 3.57 25.79
C ASP A 286 29.82 3.27 25.31
N GLU A 287 29.36 3.91 24.22
CA GLU A 287 28.05 3.62 23.62
C GLU A 287 27.96 2.19 23.11
N GLN A 288 29.01 1.72 22.41
CA GLN A 288 29.07 0.33 21.94
C GLN A 288 28.92 -0.63 23.12
N LYS A 289 29.66 -0.40 24.21
CA LYS A 289 29.58 -1.21 25.43
C LYS A 289 28.18 -1.17 26.04
N VAL A 290 27.58 0.01 26.18
CA VAL A 290 26.22 0.19 26.73
C VAL A 290 25.18 -0.58 25.92
N ILE A 291 25.26 -0.54 24.60
CA ILE A 291 24.33 -1.25 23.71
C ILE A 291 24.49 -2.76 23.87
N ILE A 292 25.74 -3.25 23.93
CA ILE A 292 26.04 -4.67 24.15
C ILE A 292 25.48 -5.13 25.50
N ASP A 293 25.79 -4.40 26.58
CA ASP A 293 25.33 -4.69 27.95
C ASP A 293 23.79 -4.70 28.02
N PHE A 294 23.13 -3.76 27.35
CA PHE A 294 21.67 -3.66 27.29
C PHE A 294 21.04 -4.93 26.71
N VAL A 295 21.56 -5.41 25.57
CA VAL A 295 21.05 -6.65 24.96
C VAL A 295 21.37 -7.87 25.81
N GLN A 296 22.59 -7.98 26.33
CA GLN A 296 22.99 -9.09 27.21
C GLN A 296 22.12 -9.18 28.47
N SER A 297 21.64 -8.02 28.96
CA SER A 297 20.77 -7.91 30.13
C SER A 297 19.27 -8.11 29.83
N GLY A 298 18.90 -8.56 28.63
CA GLY A 298 17.51 -8.87 28.27
C GLY A 298 16.79 -7.79 27.44
N GLY A 299 17.48 -6.72 27.07
CA GLY A 299 17.00 -5.70 26.13
C GLY A 299 16.88 -6.22 24.71
N ALA A 300 16.07 -5.54 23.89
CA ALA A 300 15.91 -5.87 22.48
C ALA A 300 16.52 -4.79 21.59
N PHE A 301 17.27 -5.17 20.56
CA PHE A 301 17.95 -4.26 19.64
C PHE A 301 17.46 -4.45 18.21
N LEU A 302 16.99 -3.37 17.59
CA LEU A 302 16.66 -3.30 16.18
C LEU A 302 17.66 -2.37 15.48
N LEU A 303 18.46 -2.93 14.59
CA LEU A 303 19.36 -2.19 13.73
C LEU A 303 18.84 -2.21 12.29
N VAL A 304 18.75 -1.04 11.67
CA VAL A 304 18.48 -0.91 10.24
C VAL A 304 19.62 -0.14 9.61
N MET A 305 20.31 -0.75 8.64
CA MET A 305 21.45 -0.14 7.97
C MET A 305 21.45 -0.45 6.47
N ASP A 306 21.73 0.56 5.68
CA ASP A 306 21.70 0.56 4.22
C ASP A 306 23.13 0.44 3.64
N GLU A 307 23.24 0.60 2.33
CA GLU A 307 24.46 0.59 1.53
C GLU A 307 25.46 1.71 1.90
N GLU A 308 26.74 1.49 1.57
CA GLU A 308 27.90 2.29 2.00
C GLU A 308 27.77 3.76 1.67
N ARG A 309 27.25 4.08 0.48
CA ARG A 309 27.10 5.47 0.04
C ARG A 309 26.15 6.31 0.91
N ARG A 310 25.25 5.67 1.68
CA ARG A 310 24.33 6.35 2.60
C ARG A 310 24.81 6.22 4.04
N MET A 311 25.34 5.05 4.38
CA MET A 311 25.64 4.65 5.76
C MET A 311 27.00 3.94 5.79
N PRO A 312 28.09 4.68 6.09
CA PRO A 312 29.45 4.15 6.00
C PRO A 312 29.72 3.12 7.10
N LEU A 313 29.85 1.84 6.72
CA LEU A 313 29.81 0.73 7.66
C LEU A 313 30.96 0.79 8.67
N GLN A 314 32.18 0.95 8.18
CA GLN A 314 33.38 0.96 9.03
C GLN A 314 33.39 2.18 9.95
N LYS A 315 32.94 3.36 9.45
CA LYS A 315 32.89 4.60 10.24
C LYS A 315 31.97 4.48 11.44
N THR A 316 30.81 3.85 11.29
CA THR A 316 29.82 3.77 12.37
C THR A 316 30.27 2.90 13.54
N GLY A 317 31.06 1.85 13.28
CA GLY A 317 31.45 0.87 14.30
C GLY A 317 30.36 -0.15 14.65
N VAL A 318 29.25 -0.22 13.89
CA VAL A 318 28.13 -1.14 14.23
C VAL A 318 28.53 -2.62 14.24
N ASN A 319 29.52 -3.03 13.44
CA ASN A 319 29.98 -4.41 13.45
C ASN A 319 30.67 -4.78 14.77
N GLU A 320 31.25 -3.82 15.50
CA GLU A 320 31.79 -4.08 16.84
C GLU A 320 30.66 -4.31 17.87
N ILE A 321 29.50 -3.66 17.68
CA ILE A 321 28.28 -3.89 18.49
C ILE A 321 27.70 -5.29 18.20
N LEU A 322 27.70 -5.73 16.94
CA LEU A 322 27.10 -7.01 16.54
C LEU A 322 27.98 -8.23 16.84
N LYS A 323 29.30 -8.05 16.86
CA LYS A 323 30.29 -9.13 17.00
C LYS A 323 30.07 -10.04 18.23
N PRO A 324 29.78 -9.55 19.45
CA PRO A 324 29.51 -10.40 20.61
C PRO A 324 28.30 -11.33 20.43
N PHE A 325 27.46 -11.07 19.45
CA PHE A 325 26.25 -11.83 19.16
C PHE A 325 26.38 -12.72 17.92
N ASN A 326 27.62 -12.90 17.44
CA ASN A 326 27.93 -13.66 16.23
C ASN A 326 27.10 -13.20 15.02
N MET A 327 26.97 -11.89 14.86
CA MET A 327 26.32 -11.25 13.71
C MET A 327 27.26 -10.21 13.10
N LYS A 328 27.15 -10.00 11.79
CA LYS A 328 27.97 -9.00 11.08
C LYS A 328 27.28 -8.55 9.79
N LEU A 329 27.36 -7.26 9.47
CA LEU A 329 27.00 -6.73 8.16
C LEU A 329 28.20 -6.84 7.21
N THR A 330 27.93 -7.29 5.98
CA THR A 330 28.95 -7.38 4.92
C THR A 330 29.20 -6.04 4.24
N ALA A 331 30.16 -6.01 3.32
CA ALA A 331 30.19 -4.98 2.27
C ALA A 331 28.88 -4.97 1.46
N ASP A 332 28.69 -3.94 0.64
CA ASP A 332 27.51 -3.82 -0.21
C ASP A 332 27.37 -5.07 -1.10
N THR A 333 26.15 -5.56 -1.20
CA THR A 333 25.82 -6.62 -2.14
C THR A 333 25.72 -6.05 -3.56
N GLN A 334 25.61 -6.93 -4.56
CA GLN A 334 25.32 -6.46 -5.91
C GLN A 334 24.08 -5.58 -5.91
N TYR A 335 24.25 -4.32 -6.32
CA TYR A 335 23.15 -3.38 -6.42
C TYR A 335 22.15 -3.86 -7.49
N LEU A 336 20.91 -4.12 -7.07
CA LEU A 336 19.78 -4.40 -7.94
C LEU A 336 18.67 -3.40 -7.62
N HIS A 337 18.37 -2.52 -8.57
CA HIS A 337 17.36 -1.48 -8.37
C HIS A 337 15.97 -2.10 -8.14
N ASN A 338 15.32 -1.72 -7.04
CA ASN A 338 13.95 -2.14 -6.68
C ASN A 338 13.71 -3.65 -6.95
N CYS A 339 14.66 -4.50 -6.56
CA CYS A 339 14.58 -5.93 -6.81
C CYS A 339 13.60 -6.64 -5.86
N GLY A 340 13.30 -6.00 -4.73
CA GLY A 340 12.44 -6.57 -3.70
C GLY A 340 13.14 -7.61 -2.83
N ALA A 341 12.50 -7.92 -1.72
CA ALA A 341 12.90 -8.96 -0.78
C ALA A 341 11.71 -9.79 -0.30
N ILE A 342 11.96 -11.02 0.16
CA ILE A 342 10.97 -11.86 0.83
C ILE A 342 11.43 -12.11 2.25
N ALA A 343 10.60 -11.78 3.24
CA ALA A 343 10.75 -12.30 4.59
C ALA A 343 9.89 -13.55 4.75
N LYS A 344 10.48 -14.64 5.22
CA LYS A 344 9.82 -15.94 5.32
C LYS A 344 8.93 -16.01 6.56
N ALA A 345 7.84 -16.76 6.44
CA ALA A 345 7.05 -17.18 7.58
C ALA A 345 7.92 -17.93 8.60
N GLY A 346 7.67 -17.73 9.89
CA GLY A 346 8.45 -18.36 10.96
C GLY A 346 8.23 -17.69 12.31
N LEU A 347 9.30 -17.59 13.09
CA LEU A 347 9.24 -17.04 14.46
C LEU A 347 8.78 -15.59 14.51
N ILE A 348 9.17 -14.79 13.52
CA ILE A 348 8.87 -13.35 13.45
C ILE A 348 7.60 -13.12 12.61
N ASN A 349 7.60 -13.56 11.35
CA ASN A 349 6.49 -13.31 10.43
C ASN A 349 5.47 -14.44 10.43
N LYS A 350 4.17 -14.13 10.41
CA LYS A 350 3.12 -15.16 10.37
C LYS A 350 3.00 -15.86 9.03
N VAL A 351 3.30 -15.14 7.96
CA VAL A 351 3.28 -15.60 6.56
C VAL A 351 4.49 -15.01 5.85
N ASP A 352 4.78 -15.47 4.64
CA ASP A 352 5.77 -14.81 3.79
C ASP A 352 5.35 -13.34 3.53
N ARG A 353 6.31 -12.43 3.55
CA ARG A 353 6.13 -10.98 3.37
C ARG A 353 6.93 -10.51 2.18
N GLU A 354 6.27 -9.85 1.24
CA GLU A 354 6.91 -9.13 0.13
C GLU A 354 7.34 -7.73 0.59
N LEU A 355 8.60 -7.37 0.38
CA LEU A 355 9.20 -6.15 0.94
C LEU A 355 9.93 -5.32 -0.11
N PRO A 356 9.89 -3.98 0.00
CA PRO A 356 10.71 -3.11 -0.84
C PRO A 356 12.18 -3.30 -0.48
N PHE A 357 13.00 -3.44 -1.52
CA PHE A 357 14.45 -3.57 -1.40
C PHE A 357 15.10 -3.02 -2.67
N SER A 358 16.08 -2.13 -2.54
CA SER A 358 16.72 -1.50 -3.69
C SER A 358 18.22 -1.27 -3.46
N GLY A 359 18.94 -2.33 -3.09
CA GLY A 359 20.34 -2.28 -2.69
C GLY A 359 20.48 -2.37 -1.18
N GLY A 360 21.61 -2.88 -0.72
CA GLY A 360 21.86 -3.11 0.70
C GLY A 360 23.02 -4.06 0.92
N ARG A 361 23.08 -4.64 2.12
CA ARG A 361 24.14 -5.56 2.54
C ARG A 361 23.58 -6.96 2.78
N ALA A 362 24.47 -7.92 2.95
CA ALA A 362 24.12 -9.21 3.53
C ALA A 362 24.40 -9.19 5.04
N ILE A 363 23.78 -10.12 5.75
CA ILE A 363 24.07 -10.39 7.16
C ILE A 363 24.72 -11.77 7.28
N GLU A 364 25.88 -11.82 7.92
CA GLU A 364 26.52 -13.05 8.35
C GLU A 364 26.13 -13.35 9.80
N GLY A 365 25.82 -14.61 10.09
CA GLY A 365 25.42 -15.06 11.42
C GLY A 365 23.95 -14.76 11.78
N GLY A 366 23.58 -15.08 13.02
CA GLY A 366 22.19 -15.13 13.45
C GLY A 366 21.34 -16.16 12.69
N THR A 367 20.02 -16.09 12.86
CA THR A 367 19.05 -16.88 12.10
C THR A 367 18.43 -16.01 11.01
N PRO A 368 18.69 -16.28 9.71
CA PRO A 368 18.13 -15.49 8.63
C PRO A 368 16.63 -15.74 8.52
N PHE A 369 15.87 -14.67 8.29
CA PHE A 369 14.43 -14.74 8.09
C PHE A 369 13.93 -13.84 6.96
N GLY A 370 14.81 -13.07 6.32
CA GLY A 370 14.48 -12.33 5.10
C GLY A 370 15.64 -12.25 4.13
N PHE A 371 15.30 -12.35 2.85
CA PHE A 371 16.24 -12.55 1.75
C PHE A 371 15.98 -11.53 0.64
N GLN A 372 17.05 -10.90 0.17
CA GLN A 372 17.01 -10.11 -1.06
C GLN A 372 16.63 -11.03 -2.23
N LEU A 373 15.89 -10.51 -3.19
CA LEU A 373 15.63 -11.23 -4.44
C LEU A 373 16.68 -10.90 -5.50
N ASP A 374 17.15 -11.93 -6.21
CA ASP A 374 18.03 -11.79 -7.36
C ASP A 374 17.29 -11.31 -8.62
N LYS A 375 18.00 -11.26 -9.76
CA LYS A 375 17.42 -10.89 -11.06
C LYS A 375 16.32 -11.84 -11.54
N ALA A 376 16.39 -13.12 -11.15
CA ALA A 376 15.37 -14.13 -11.46
C ALA A 376 14.22 -14.11 -10.44
N GLY A 377 14.29 -13.24 -9.43
CA GLY A 377 13.28 -13.15 -8.39
C GLY A 377 13.38 -14.27 -7.35
N LYS A 378 14.51 -14.96 -7.25
CA LYS A 378 14.78 -15.99 -6.26
C LYS A 378 15.45 -15.40 -5.02
N PRO A 379 15.20 -15.95 -3.82
CA PRO A 379 15.95 -15.58 -2.62
C PRO A 379 17.46 -15.77 -2.84
N ALA A 380 18.23 -14.74 -2.51
CA ALA A 380 19.69 -14.73 -2.57
C ALA A 380 20.25 -14.57 -1.16
N GLN A 381 21.03 -13.52 -0.89
CA GLN A 381 21.61 -13.25 0.42
C GLN A 381 20.56 -12.83 1.47
N PRO A 382 20.79 -13.18 2.75
CA PRO A 382 19.96 -12.71 3.85
C PRO A 382 20.18 -11.22 4.07
N PHE A 383 19.10 -10.44 4.05
CA PHE A 383 19.11 -9.04 4.45
C PHE A 383 18.48 -8.84 5.83
N ALA A 384 17.76 -9.84 6.36
CA ALA A 384 17.17 -9.78 7.68
C ALA A 384 17.52 -11.05 8.46
N ALA A 385 18.10 -10.86 9.65
CA ALA A 385 18.47 -11.94 10.55
C ALA A 385 18.17 -11.55 12.00
N PHE A 386 17.91 -12.54 12.85
CA PHE A 386 17.68 -12.34 14.27
C PHE A 386 18.58 -13.21 15.13
N GLN A 387 18.81 -12.80 16.38
CA GLN A 387 19.49 -13.59 17.40
C GLN A 387 18.77 -13.44 18.73
N GLN A 388 18.69 -14.53 19.51
CA GLN A 388 18.30 -14.49 20.92
C GLN A 388 19.53 -14.79 21.76
N VAL A 389 19.74 -14.04 22.85
CA VAL A 389 20.88 -14.23 23.76
C VAL A 389 20.43 -14.92 25.05
N ASN A 390 21.35 -15.58 25.75
CA ASN A 390 21.03 -16.40 26.94
C ASN A 390 20.31 -15.59 28.05
N GLY A 391 20.55 -14.29 28.16
CA GLY A 391 19.84 -13.35 29.05
C GLY A 391 18.41 -12.98 28.63
N GLY A 392 17.87 -13.57 27.55
CA GLY A 392 16.54 -13.26 27.02
C GLY A 392 16.50 -12.04 26.09
N GLY A 393 17.65 -11.41 25.86
CA GLY A 393 17.77 -10.31 24.92
C GLY A 393 17.57 -10.78 23.47
N LYS A 394 17.24 -9.83 22.62
CA LYS A 394 16.86 -10.08 21.23
C LYS A 394 17.54 -9.08 20.32
N ILE A 395 17.93 -9.54 19.13
CA ILE A 395 18.50 -8.67 18.11
C ILE A 395 17.79 -8.97 16.80
N ILE A 396 17.42 -7.93 16.07
CA ILE A 396 17.10 -7.99 14.65
C ILE A 396 17.98 -7.00 13.93
N VAL A 397 18.61 -7.45 12.85
CA VAL A 397 19.34 -6.60 11.92
C VAL A 397 18.63 -6.64 10.57
N LEU A 398 18.35 -5.48 10.00
CA LEU A 398 17.85 -5.29 8.64
C LEU A 398 18.90 -4.53 7.82
N ALA A 399 19.43 -5.17 6.79
CA ALA A 399 20.49 -4.66 5.93
C ALA A 399 19.97 -3.83 4.73
N GLU A 400 18.83 -3.17 4.92
CA GLU A 400 18.20 -2.24 3.97
C GLU A 400 17.18 -1.34 4.71
N GLY A 401 17.33 -0.02 4.55
CA GLY A 401 16.41 1.01 5.05
C GLY A 401 14.98 0.92 4.55
N MET A 402 14.75 0.66 3.26
CA MET A 402 13.43 0.60 2.62
C MET A 402 12.48 -0.39 3.26
N SER A 403 13.01 -1.54 3.69
CA SER A 403 12.24 -2.58 4.40
C SER A 403 11.56 -2.06 5.67
N SER A 404 12.12 -0.99 6.26
CA SER A 404 11.60 -0.32 7.46
C SER A 404 10.71 0.91 7.20
N MET A 405 10.63 1.40 5.95
CA MET A 405 10.01 2.69 5.61
C MET A 405 8.53 2.62 5.21
N LEU A 406 7.92 1.43 5.24
CA LEU A 406 6.50 1.22 4.89
C LEU A 406 6.15 1.68 3.46
N MET A 407 7.09 1.58 2.52
CA MET A 407 6.99 2.19 1.18
C MET A 407 6.45 1.26 0.09
N GLY A 408 6.40 -0.05 0.34
CA GLY A 408 6.03 -1.00 -0.68
C GLY A 408 4.52 -1.02 -0.93
N THR A 409 4.14 -1.24 -2.18
CA THR A 409 2.73 -1.23 -2.61
C THR A 409 2.39 -2.52 -3.37
N LYS A 410 1.08 -2.78 -3.58
CA LYS A 410 0.61 -3.96 -4.33
C LYS A 410 0.88 -3.83 -5.83
N GLU A 411 0.99 -2.61 -6.32
CA GLU A 411 1.18 -2.28 -7.73
C GLU A 411 2.65 -2.10 -8.10
N GLY A 412 3.53 -1.95 -7.11
CA GLY A 412 4.95 -1.92 -7.34
C GLY A 412 5.42 -3.18 -8.08
N VAL A 413 6.38 -3.00 -8.97
CA VAL A 413 6.97 -4.08 -9.75
C VAL A 413 8.46 -4.17 -9.45
N ARG A 414 9.03 -5.38 -9.56
CA ARG A 414 10.47 -5.55 -9.45
C ARG A 414 11.14 -4.93 -10.66
N LEU A 415 12.16 -4.10 -10.45
CA LEU A 415 12.90 -3.41 -11.53
C LEU A 415 14.36 -3.87 -11.61
N SER A 416 14.65 -5.11 -11.22
CA SER A 416 16.00 -5.66 -11.21
C SER A 416 16.70 -5.47 -12.56
N GLY A 417 17.84 -4.77 -12.56
CA GLY A 417 18.61 -4.50 -13.78
C GLY A 417 18.12 -3.30 -14.59
N VAL A 418 17.09 -2.59 -14.15
CA VAL A 418 16.62 -1.34 -14.76
C VAL A 418 17.30 -0.14 -14.08
N PRO A 419 17.70 0.91 -14.83
CA PRO A 419 18.23 2.15 -14.24
C PRO A 419 17.26 2.81 -13.25
N ARG A 420 17.80 3.42 -12.20
CA ARG A 420 17.02 4.07 -11.14
C ARG A 420 16.35 5.36 -11.63
N ASN A 421 15.04 5.50 -11.43
CA ASN A 421 14.30 6.76 -11.60
C ASN A 421 13.39 7.05 -10.38
N PRO A 422 13.93 7.69 -9.33
CA PRO A 422 13.23 7.82 -8.04
C PRO A 422 11.89 8.54 -8.13
N ALA A 423 11.74 9.51 -9.05
CA ALA A 423 10.53 10.30 -9.20
C ALA A 423 9.35 9.50 -9.79
N LYS A 424 9.62 8.33 -10.36
CA LYS A 424 8.63 7.47 -11.02
C LYS A 424 8.62 6.04 -10.49
N THR A 425 9.49 5.70 -9.54
CA THR A 425 9.57 4.34 -8.99
C THR A 425 8.42 4.10 -8.01
N THR A 426 7.52 3.19 -8.36
CA THR A 426 6.61 2.56 -7.41
C THR A 426 7.31 1.31 -6.86
N TYR A 427 7.58 1.31 -5.56
CA TYR A 427 8.33 0.24 -4.92
C TYR A 427 7.47 -1.01 -4.71
N TRP A 428 8.01 -2.16 -5.10
CA TRP A 428 7.40 -3.47 -4.87
C TRP A 428 7.45 -3.84 -3.38
N GLY A 429 6.60 -4.76 -2.94
CA GLY A 429 6.62 -5.28 -1.57
C GLY A 429 5.50 -4.77 -0.67
N LYS A 430 4.28 -5.17 -1.00
CA LYS A 430 3.02 -4.72 -0.35
C LYS A 430 2.93 -4.96 1.16
N ASP A 431 3.79 -5.80 1.74
CA ASP A 431 3.63 -6.28 3.11
C ASP A 431 4.51 -5.54 4.13
N SER A 432 5.21 -4.48 3.72
CA SER A 432 6.14 -3.73 4.58
C SER A 432 5.54 -3.28 5.93
N GLN A 433 4.27 -2.86 5.96
CA GLN A 433 3.59 -2.50 7.21
C GLN A 433 3.34 -3.71 8.12
N PHE A 434 2.91 -4.84 7.56
CA PHE A 434 2.69 -6.06 8.34
C PHE A 434 4.01 -6.60 8.88
N PHE A 435 5.05 -6.61 8.04
CA PHE A 435 6.40 -7.01 8.42
C PHE A 435 6.94 -6.21 9.60
N MET A 436 6.95 -4.88 9.50
CA MET A 436 7.48 -4.04 10.60
C MET A 436 6.64 -4.16 11.88
N THR A 437 5.33 -4.37 11.75
CA THR A 437 4.46 -4.64 12.91
C THR A 437 4.84 -5.94 13.60
N GLU A 438 5.12 -7.00 12.83
CA GLU A 438 5.51 -8.31 13.34
C GLU A 438 6.91 -8.30 13.96
N VAL A 439 7.87 -7.62 13.33
CA VAL A 439 9.22 -7.37 13.86
C VAL A 439 9.17 -6.69 15.22
N LEU A 440 8.46 -5.55 15.33
CA LEU A 440 8.39 -4.80 16.58
C LEU A 440 7.59 -5.55 17.66
N ALA A 441 6.51 -6.24 17.28
CA ALA A 441 5.76 -7.07 18.21
C ALA A 441 6.64 -8.20 18.80
N TRP A 442 7.49 -8.83 17.98
CA TRP A 442 8.40 -9.88 18.46
C TRP A 442 9.47 -9.34 19.42
N LEU A 443 10.05 -8.19 19.11
CA LEU A 443 11.04 -7.52 19.96
C LEU A 443 10.44 -7.08 21.31
N MET A 444 9.21 -6.59 21.31
CA MET A 444 8.53 -6.11 22.52
C MET A 444 8.15 -7.21 23.51
N ARG A 445 7.85 -8.43 23.05
CA ARG A 445 7.46 -9.55 23.94
C ARG A 445 8.50 -9.81 25.02
N THR A 446 8.09 -9.87 26.28
CA THR A 446 8.89 -10.42 27.40
C THR A 446 9.19 -11.89 27.17
N LYS A 447 10.24 -12.41 27.81
CA LYS A 447 10.46 -13.87 27.87
C LYS A 447 9.25 -14.44 28.62
N ASN A 448 8.53 -15.37 27.99
CA ASN A 448 7.56 -16.20 28.70
C ASN A 448 8.33 -17.24 29.52
#